data_AF-A0A9J6G6F1-F1
#
_entry.id   AF-A0A9J6G6F1-F1
#
_cell.length_a   1.000
_cell.length_b   1.000
_cell.length_c   1.000
_cell.angle_alpha   90.00
_cell.angle_beta   90.00
_cell.angle_gamma   90.00
#
_symmetry.space_group_name_H-M   'P 1'
#
loop_
_entity.id
_entity.type
_entity.pdbx_description
1 polymer ?
#
loop_
_entity_poly.entity_id
_entity_poly.type
_entity_poly.pdbx_seq_one_letter_code
_entity_poly.pdbx_strand_id
1 'polypeptide(L)'
;MSREDSSIEPRSKEYVLFGVVVAGWPERRRRRDNLCYLTHGGSSETFTVNEAFPVESIVGSLQVVGNASEPYGDIELRMADPESSPLAILPGTKSLVLRQKLDKEGRDGLRSVTTDVICSPRHTRQTDHLVSSAD
;
A
#
# COMPACT_ATOMS: atom_id res chain seq x y z
N MET A 1 -20.95 -43.50 16.28
CA MET A 1 -19.62 -42.86 16.29
C MET A 1 -19.02 -43.08 14.91
N SER A 2 -18.62 -42.10 14.10
CA SER A 2 -18.29 -40.70 14.35
C SER A 2 -18.68 -39.85 13.13
N ARG A 3 -18.96 -38.58 13.43
CA ARG A 3 -19.37 -37.50 12.54
C ARG A 3 -18.33 -37.24 11.46
N GLU A 4 -18.84 -37.13 10.23
CA GLU A 4 -18.56 -36.04 9.27
C GLU A 4 -17.13 -35.51 9.25
N ASP A 5 -16.31 -36.12 8.41
CA ASP A 5 -15.19 -35.42 7.76
C ASP A 5 -15.79 -34.47 6.70
N SER A 6 -16.38 -33.37 7.18
CA SER A 6 -16.67 -32.24 6.32
C SER A 6 -15.35 -31.55 6.06
N SER A 7 -14.66 -31.99 5.02
CA SER A 7 -13.74 -31.13 4.29
C SER A 7 -14.47 -29.82 4.00
N ILE A 8 -14.13 -28.77 4.76
CA ILE A 8 -14.59 -27.41 4.53
C ILE A 8 -13.87 -26.94 3.27
N GLU A 9 -14.40 -27.33 2.11
CA GLU A 9 -14.18 -26.56 0.89
C GLU A 9 -14.79 -25.18 1.15
N PRO A 10 -14.03 -24.07 1.03
CA PRO A 10 -14.61 -22.74 1.16
C PRO A 10 -15.69 -22.62 0.08
N ARG A 11 -16.95 -22.61 0.54
CA ARG A 11 -18.09 -22.26 -0.29
C ARG A 11 -17.85 -20.85 -0.82
N SER A 12 -18.03 -20.73 -2.13
CA SER A 12 -17.91 -19.54 -2.97
C SER A 12 -16.49 -18.98 -3.17
N LYS A 13 -16.02 -19.07 -4.42
CA LYS A 13 -14.85 -18.34 -4.93
C LYS A 13 -15.24 -16.86 -5.13
N GLU A 14 -15.69 -16.22 -4.06
CA GLU A 14 -16.12 -14.82 -4.11
C GLU A 14 -14.92 -13.94 -3.85
N TYR A 15 -14.66 -13.05 -4.80
CA TYR A 15 -13.50 -12.18 -4.81
C TYR A 15 -13.94 -10.73 -4.76
N VAL A 16 -13.22 -9.94 -3.99
CA VAL A 16 -13.40 -8.50 -3.87
C VAL A 16 -12.20 -7.80 -4.51
N LEU A 17 -12.51 -6.74 -5.26
CA LEU A 17 -11.52 -5.91 -5.94
C LEU A 17 -11.10 -4.73 -5.07
N PHE A 18 -9.80 -4.46 -5.09
CA PHE A 18 -9.16 -3.33 -4.43
C PHE A 18 -8.44 -2.49 -5.47
N GLY A 19 -8.73 -1.19 -5.51
CA GLY A 19 -7.94 -0.22 -6.26
C GLY A 19 -7.16 0.67 -5.30
N VAL A 20 -5.85 0.78 -5.51
CA VAL A 20 -5.04 1.78 -4.82
C VAL A 20 -4.52 2.77 -5.84
N VAL A 21 -4.89 4.04 -5.70
CA VAL A 21 -4.34 5.11 -6.54
C VAL A 21 -3.12 5.68 -5.82
N VAL A 22 -1.99 5.75 -6.52
CA VAL A 22 -0.77 6.35 -5.97
C VAL A 22 -0.67 7.78 -6.48
N ALA A 23 -0.85 8.73 -5.57
CA ALA A 23 -0.66 10.15 -5.84
C ALA A 23 0.75 10.57 -5.41
N GLY A 24 1.59 10.93 -6.39
CA GLY A 24 2.87 11.58 -6.12
C GLY A 24 2.66 13.07 -5.83
N TRP A 25 3.10 13.54 -4.66
CA TRP A 25 3.07 14.97 -4.36
C TRP A 25 4.29 15.68 -4.96
N PRO A 26 4.12 16.82 -5.66
CA PRO A 26 5.21 17.59 -6.19
C PRO A 26 5.84 18.46 -5.09
N GLU A 27 6.58 17.86 -4.16
CA GLU A 27 7.47 18.65 -3.30
C GLU A 27 8.68 19.08 -4.14
N ARG A 28 9.06 20.36 -4.03
CA ARG A 28 9.88 21.07 -5.03
C ARG A 28 11.18 20.34 -5.40
N ARG A 29 11.37 20.19 -6.71
CA ARG A 29 12.49 19.56 -7.43
C ARG A 29 13.84 19.65 -6.73
N ARG A 30 14.33 18.51 -6.22
CA ARG A 30 15.76 18.20 -6.19
C ARG A 30 15.99 16.77 -6.66
N ARG A 31 16.15 16.63 -7.99
CA ARG A 31 16.91 15.59 -8.72
C ARG A 31 16.86 14.16 -8.14
N ARG A 32 15.65 13.62 -8.01
CA ARG A 32 15.39 12.16 -8.03
C ARG A 32 14.15 11.95 -8.88
N ASP A 33 14.31 12.15 -10.18
CA ASP A 33 13.21 12.39 -11.11
C ASP A 33 12.30 11.15 -11.36
N ASN A 34 12.63 9.99 -10.78
CA ASN A 34 11.94 8.72 -11.02
C ASN A 34 11.35 8.06 -9.75
N LEU A 35 11.30 8.75 -8.61
CA LEU A 35 10.64 8.21 -7.41
C LEU A 35 9.12 8.40 -7.45
N CYS A 36 8.39 7.62 -6.65
CA CYS A 36 6.95 7.78 -6.48
C CYS A 36 6.08 7.53 -7.72
N TYR A 37 6.57 6.71 -8.64
CA TYR A 37 5.80 6.16 -9.75
C TYR A 37 5.60 4.65 -9.58
N LEU A 38 4.50 4.11 -10.07
CA LEU A 38 4.35 2.66 -10.17
C LEU A 38 5.31 2.12 -11.24
N THR A 39 5.98 1.00 -10.96
CA THR A 39 7.00 0.41 -11.85
C THR A 39 6.40 -0.01 -13.20
N HIS A 40 5.09 -0.27 -13.26
CA HIS A 40 4.36 -0.59 -14.47
C HIS A 40 3.82 0.65 -15.22
N GLY A 41 4.18 1.87 -14.78
CA GLY A 41 3.81 3.13 -15.45
C GLY A 41 2.35 3.56 -15.28
N GLY A 42 1.56 2.84 -14.49
CA GLY A 42 0.18 3.23 -14.16
C GLY A 42 0.11 4.26 -13.02
N SER A 43 -1.11 4.71 -12.72
CA SER A 43 -1.43 5.55 -11.56
C SER A 43 -2.17 4.79 -10.45
N SER A 44 -2.55 3.54 -10.73
CA SER A 44 -3.24 2.69 -9.76
C SER A 44 -2.76 1.25 -9.83
N GLU A 45 -2.82 0.58 -8.69
CA GLU A 45 -2.54 -0.84 -8.53
C GLU A 45 -3.83 -1.54 -8.08
N THR A 46 -4.13 -2.70 -8.66
CA THR A 46 -5.36 -3.44 -8.35
C THR A 46 -5.03 -4.79 -7.74
N PHE A 47 -5.69 -5.13 -6.64
CA PHE A 47 -5.58 -6.43 -5.99
C PHE A 47 -6.94 -7.14 -6.04
N THR A 48 -6.89 -8.46 -6.17
CA THR A 48 -8.08 -9.32 -6.11
C THR A 48 -7.85 -10.34 -5.01
N VAL A 49 -8.67 -10.32 -3.97
CA VAL A 49 -8.57 -11.26 -2.84
C VAL A 49 -9.91 -11.91 -2.58
N ASN A 50 -9.89 -13.09 -1.98
CA ASN A 50 -11.11 -13.79 -1.59
C ASN A 50 -11.86 -12.99 -0.50
N GLU A 51 -13.19 -13.05 -0.45
CA GLU A 51 -13.94 -12.33 0.60
C GLU A 51 -13.67 -12.86 2.02
N ALA A 52 -13.26 -14.12 2.16
CA ALA A 52 -12.81 -14.69 3.43
C ALA A 52 -11.38 -14.26 3.80
N PHE A 53 -10.79 -13.30 3.07
CA PHE A 53 -9.47 -12.76 3.39
C PHE A 53 -9.49 -12.14 4.79
N PRO A 54 -8.63 -12.60 5.73
CA PRO A 54 -8.72 -12.15 7.10
C PRO A 54 -8.34 -10.68 7.26
N VAL A 55 -9.02 -9.99 8.17
CA VAL A 55 -8.60 -8.67 8.65
C VAL A 55 -7.21 -8.81 9.31
N GLU A 56 -6.41 -7.75 9.26
CA GLU A 56 -4.99 -7.67 9.64
C GLU A 56 -4.03 -8.51 8.79
N SER A 57 -4.49 -9.10 7.67
CA SER A 57 -3.62 -9.79 6.71
C SER A 57 -3.06 -8.86 5.63
N ILE A 58 -1.88 -9.20 5.10
CA ILE A 58 -1.21 -8.45 4.03
C ILE A 58 -1.87 -8.77 2.69
N VAL A 59 -2.61 -7.80 2.12
CA VAL A 59 -3.28 -7.90 0.82
C VAL A 59 -2.27 -7.98 -0.33
N GLY A 60 -1.19 -7.22 -0.23
CA GLY A 60 -0.18 -7.11 -1.28
C GLY A 60 0.89 -6.07 -0.94
N SER A 61 1.77 -5.80 -1.89
CA SER A 61 2.82 -4.79 -1.76
C SER A 61 2.81 -3.86 -2.95
N LEU A 62 2.76 -2.55 -2.68
CA LEU A 62 2.79 -1.53 -3.70
C LEU A 62 4.07 -1.57 -4.51
N GLN A 63 3.94 -1.56 -5.84
CA GLN A 63 5.07 -1.56 -6.78
C GLN A 63 5.53 -0.13 -7.10
N VAL A 64 5.72 0.71 -6.08
CA VAL A 64 6.17 2.10 -6.23
C VAL A 64 7.69 2.17 -6.28
N VAL A 65 8.28 2.99 -7.16
CA VAL A 65 9.73 3.22 -7.24
C VAL A 65 10.22 4.03 -6.04
N GLY A 66 11.27 3.51 -5.39
CA GLY A 66 11.87 4.04 -4.15
C GLY A 66 11.96 2.98 -3.06
N ASN A 67 12.79 3.21 -2.05
CA ASN A 67 12.89 2.43 -0.82
C ASN A 67 12.07 3.09 0.30
N ALA A 68 11.04 2.41 0.78
CA ALA A 68 10.18 2.87 1.87
C ALA A 68 10.71 2.51 3.28
N SER A 69 11.84 1.77 3.36
CA SER A 69 12.39 1.28 4.64
C SER A 69 12.67 2.42 5.60
N GLU A 70 12.33 2.25 6.87
CA GLU A 70 12.67 3.22 7.91
C GLU A 70 13.96 2.84 8.65
N PRO A 71 14.78 3.82 9.08
CA PRO A 71 14.63 5.27 8.88
C PRO A 71 15.29 5.79 7.58
N TYR A 72 16.00 4.93 6.83
CA TYR A 72 16.95 5.34 5.78
C TYR A 72 16.42 5.28 4.34
N GLY A 73 15.13 5.03 4.15
CA GLY A 73 14.48 5.02 2.85
C GLY A 73 14.54 6.36 2.13
N ASP A 74 14.25 6.35 0.84
CA ASP A 74 14.20 7.55 0.01
C ASP A 74 12.77 8.00 -0.31
N ILE A 75 11.76 7.22 0.08
CA ILE A 75 10.35 7.58 -0.03
C ILE A 75 9.62 7.34 1.30
N GLU A 76 8.53 8.06 1.46
CA GLU A 76 7.53 7.85 2.48
C GLU A 76 6.20 7.54 1.81
N LEU A 77 5.50 6.53 2.30
CA LEU A 77 4.18 6.14 1.85
C LEU A 77 3.18 6.34 2.99
N ARG A 78 2.05 6.97 2.70
CA ARG A 78 1.00 7.21 3.70
C ARG A 78 -0.37 7.12 3.07
N MET A 79 -1.35 6.62 3.82
CA MET A 79 -2.75 6.70 3.40
C MET A 79 -3.17 8.18 3.31
N ALA A 80 -3.92 8.54 2.28
CA ALA A 80 -4.47 9.89 2.16
C ALA A 80 -5.45 10.22 3.31
N ASP A 81 -6.25 9.22 3.70
CA ASP A 81 -7.13 9.26 4.86
C ASP A 81 -6.90 8.02 5.75
N PRO A 82 -5.94 8.07 6.70
CA PRO A 82 -5.55 6.91 7.50
C PRO A 82 -6.63 6.45 8.50
N GLU A 83 -7.57 7.32 8.86
CA GLU A 83 -8.61 7.00 9.85
C GLU A 83 -9.80 6.29 9.20
N SER A 84 -10.19 6.70 7.99
CA SER A 84 -11.33 6.10 7.28
C SER A 84 -10.93 5.00 6.29
N SER A 85 -9.64 4.88 5.94
CA SER A 85 -9.23 3.88 4.95
C SER A 85 -9.35 2.46 5.49
N PRO A 86 -9.97 1.54 4.71
CA PRO A 86 -10.04 0.12 5.05
C PRO A 86 -8.71 -0.61 4.83
N LEU A 87 -7.66 0.11 4.41
CA LEU A 87 -6.29 -0.38 4.31
C LEU A 87 -5.35 0.44 5.21
N ALA A 88 -4.29 -0.21 5.70
CA ALA A 88 -3.11 0.45 6.26
C ALA A 88 -1.87 0.08 5.45
N ILE A 89 -0.83 0.90 5.54
CA ILE A 89 0.52 0.54 5.08
C ILE A 89 1.32 0.11 6.31
N LEU A 90 1.96 -1.05 6.25
CA LEU A 90 2.89 -1.47 7.30
C LEU A 90 4.09 -0.50 7.36
N PRO A 91 4.41 0.08 8.53
CA PRO A 91 5.49 1.06 8.68
C PRO A 91 6.82 0.57 8.11
N GLY A 92 7.53 1.45 7.39
CA GLY A 92 8.81 1.10 6.77
C GLY A 92 8.72 0.06 5.64
N THR A 93 7.53 -0.21 5.12
CA THR A 93 7.35 -1.16 4.02
C THR A 93 6.49 -0.56 2.92
N LYS A 94 6.15 -1.37 1.92
CA LYS A 94 5.14 -1.05 0.90
C LYS A 94 3.92 -1.96 1.00
N SER A 95 3.81 -2.73 2.08
CA SER A 95 2.79 -3.75 2.26
C SER A 95 1.48 -3.14 2.75
N LEU A 96 0.39 -3.53 2.11
CA LEU A 96 -0.96 -3.11 2.45
C LEU A 96 -1.62 -4.16 3.34
N VAL A 97 -2.22 -3.72 4.44
CA VAL A 97 -2.93 -4.55 5.41
C VAL A 97 -4.40 -4.21 5.39
N LEU A 98 -5.24 -5.25 5.36
CA LEU A 98 -6.69 -5.10 5.41
C LEU A 98 -7.15 -4.76 6.84
N ARG A 99 -7.92 -3.69 7.02
CA ARG A 99 -8.45 -3.28 8.34
C ARG A 99 -9.94 -3.55 8.53
N GLN A 100 -10.65 -3.87 7.45
CA GLN A 100 -12.09 -4.07 7.46
C GLN A 100 -12.47 -5.33 6.70
N LYS A 101 -13.49 -6.04 7.19
CA LYS A 101 -14.01 -7.26 6.57
C LYS A 101 -14.50 -6.97 5.14
N LEU A 102 -14.29 -7.96 4.27
CA LEU A 102 -14.80 -7.96 2.90
C LEU A 102 -16.06 -8.81 2.81
N ASP A 103 -16.94 -8.39 1.92
CA ASP A 103 -18.19 -9.06 1.63
C ASP A 103 -18.66 -8.60 0.26
N LYS A 104 -18.64 -9.50 -0.72
CA LYS A 104 -19.01 -9.17 -2.10
C LYS A 104 -20.46 -8.67 -2.20
N GLU A 105 -21.34 -9.14 -1.34
CA GLU A 105 -22.76 -8.75 -1.28
C GLU A 105 -22.97 -7.46 -0.48
N GLY A 106 -21.97 -7.04 0.31
CA GLY A 106 -21.94 -5.78 1.04
C GLY A 106 -22.90 -5.71 2.23
N ARG A 107 -23.20 -6.85 2.88
CA ARG A 107 -24.07 -6.95 4.05
C ARG A 107 -23.30 -6.75 5.36
N ASP A 108 -22.17 -7.44 5.49
CA ASP A 108 -21.33 -7.50 6.68
C ASP A 108 -19.91 -6.94 6.45
N GLY A 109 -19.63 -6.39 5.28
CA GLY A 109 -18.31 -5.94 4.87
C GLY A 109 -18.32 -5.07 3.61
N LEU A 110 -17.12 -4.72 3.15
CA LEU A 110 -16.96 -3.91 1.94
C LEU A 110 -17.01 -4.78 0.68
N ARG A 111 -17.87 -4.37 -0.27
CA ARG A 111 -18.00 -5.00 -1.61
C ARG A 111 -16.82 -4.71 -2.55
N SER A 112 -16.12 -3.62 -2.28
CA SER A 112 -15.00 -3.11 -3.07
C SER A 112 -14.31 -2.02 -2.26
N VAL A 113 -13.00 -1.90 -2.43
CA VAL A 113 -12.21 -0.86 -1.76
C VAL A 113 -11.48 -0.04 -2.81
N THR A 114 -11.60 1.28 -2.72
CA THR A 114 -10.72 2.20 -3.44
C THR A 114 -10.14 3.17 -2.44
N THR A 115 -8.82 3.31 -2.42
CA THR A 115 -8.14 4.23 -1.50
C THR A 115 -6.94 4.89 -2.18
N ASP A 116 -6.61 6.09 -1.71
CA ASP A 116 -5.49 6.85 -2.22
C ASP A 116 -4.30 6.71 -1.27
N VAL A 117 -3.13 6.43 -1.85
CA VAL A 117 -1.84 6.43 -1.17
C VAL A 117 -1.04 7.61 -1.67
N ILE A 118 -0.52 8.38 -0.73
CA ILE A 118 0.40 9.48 -0.97
C ILE A 118 1.82 8.93 -0.93
N CYS A 119 2.59 9.20 -1.99
CA CYS A 119 4.03 8.98 -2.01
C CYS A 119 4.76 10.31 -2.05
N SER A 120 5.75 10.45 -1.15
CA SER A 120 6.61 11.62 -1.07
C SER A 120 8.07 11.19 -1.00
N PRO A 121 8.99 11.77 -1.80
CA PRO A 121 10.42 11.57 -1.61
C PRO A 121 10.84 12.06 -0.22
N ARG A 122 11.61 11.26 0.52
CA ARG A 122 12.28 11.71 1.74
C ARG A 122 13.39 12.67 1.34
N HIS A 123 13.43 13.85 1.97
CA HIS A 123 14.61 14.69 1.94
C HIS A 123 15.74 13.97 2.68
N THR A 124 16.54 13.18 1.95
CA THR A 124 17.86 12.85 2.44
C THR A 124 18.60 14.18 2.53
N ARG A 125 18.84 14.68 3.75
CA ARG A 125 19.80 15.75 3.98
C ARG A 125 21.13 15.24 3.44
N GLN A 126 21.41 15.52 2.17
CA GLN A 126 22.77 15.53 1.70
C GLN A 126 23.40 16.68 2.49
N THR A 127 24.09 16.35 3.58
CA THR A 127 25.17 17.18 4.07
C THR A 127 26.08 17.38 2.87
N ASP A 128 25.88 18.49 2.16
CA ASP A 128 26.78 19.06 1.18
C ASP A 128 28.05 19.45 1.97
N HIS A 129 28.82 18.44 2.40
CA HIS A 129 30.20 18.59 2.82
C HIS A 129 31.02 18.76 1.54
N LEU A 130 31.00 19.97 0.98
CA LEU A 130 32.05 20.44 0.11
C LEU A 130 32.64 21.72 0.73
N VAL A 131 33.64 21.46 1.57
CA VAL A 131 34.90 22.20 1.70
C VAL A 131 34.80 23.73 1.77
N SER A 132 34.94 24.22 3.01
CA SER A 132 35.60 25.49 3.27
C SER A 132 37.05 25.40 2.80
N SER A 133 37.40 26.19 1.80
CA SER A 133 38.78 26.60 1.46
C SER A 133 38.62 27.89 0.64
N ALA A 134 38.77 29.05 1.27
CA ALA A 134 40.03 29.80 1.34
C ALA A 134 40.40 30.41 -0.02
N ASP A 135 39.97 31.66 -0.25
CA ASP A 135 40.82 32.86 -0.36
C ASP A 135 39.93 34.12 -0.45
#